data_AF-A0A0S4JNA3-F1
#
_entry.id   AF-A0A0S4JNA3-F1
#
_cell.length_a   1.000
_cell.length_b   1.000
_cell.length_c   1.000
_cell.angle_alpha   90.00
_cell.angle_beta   90.00
_cell.angle_gamma   90.00
#
_symmetry.space_group_name_H-M   'P 1'
#
loop_
_entity.id
_entity.type
_entity.pdbx_description
1 polymer ?
#
loop_
_entity_poly.entity_id
_entity_poly.type
_entity_poly.pdbx_seq_one_letter_code
_entity_poly.pdbx_strand_id
1 'polypeptide(L)'
;MMQRTSVSLGSLRNRRPYWMLFLTSKNVDNWKIYTKIHEPEHQRNEMLYQTWLGGIDRPYSRPKCMAHQPTWLAKKRFLLRKPKLDNAETPMEKYVLEWHKRFRSFEGTVRPTPEDLHTAFDLVERPLDLSYACQLLHQCRNVNNIRLDEDTFLIFLEACLRVDRKDVASYALENADTLGFWYVDENCRKYVTGEQSWYKLSAVDGLYYPEDENVEKNTGRTSAASSSSSSGVDVSTGAAATSNATGEESLDDEIAKLQAELDALEKGL
;
A
#
# COMPACT_ATOMS: atom_id res chain seq x y z
N MET A 1 -48.42 -15.44 -42.49
CA MET A 1 -47.87 -14.14 -42.04
C MET A 1 -46.74 -14.40 -41.06
N MET A 2 -45.48 -14.40 -41.53
CA MET A 2 -44.34 -14.41 -40.61
C MET A 2 -44.11 -12.98 -40.14
N GLN A 3 -44.32 -12.75 -38.84
CA GLN A 3 -44.00 -11.49 -38.18
C GLN A 3 -42.51 -11.19 -38.40
N ARG A 4 -42.24 -10.14 -39.18
CA ARG A 4 -40.90 -9.53 -39.25
C ARG A 4 -40.62 -8.92 -37.89
N THR A 5 -39.84 -9.62 -37.07
CA THR A 5 -39.29 -9.07 -35.84
C THR A 5 -38.38 -7.91 -36.21
N SER A 6 -38.86 -6.71 -35.85
CA SER A 6 -38.13 -5.46 -35.61
C SER A 6 -36.61 -5.51 -35.79
N VAL A 7 -36.14 -4.70 -36.74
CA VAL A 7 -34.82 -4.04 -36.83
C VAL A 7 -33.86 -4.43 -35.70
N SER A 8 -32.94 -5.33 -36.02
CA SER A 8 -31.77 -5.65 -35.20
C SER A 8 -31.04 -4.35 -34.83
N LEU A 9 -31.06 -3.98 -33.55
CA LEU A 9 -30.13 -3.02 -32.94
C LEU A 9 -28.69 -3.31 -33.41
N GLY A 10 -28.18 -2.52 -34.36
CA GLY A 10 -26.76 -2.32 -34.71
C GLY A 10 -25.76 -3.48 -34.61
N SER A 11 -26.16 -4.74 -34.77
CA SER A 11 -25.29 -5.88 -34.50
C SER A 11 -24.32 -6.16 -35.65
N LEU A 12 -23.04 -6.34 -35.31
CA LEU A 12 -21.98 -6.66 -36.28
C LEU A 12 -21.87 -8.16 -36.59
N ARG A 13 -22.77 -9.01 -36.08
CA ARG A 13 -22.68 -10.49 -36.18
C ARG A 13 -22.42 -11.01 -37.60
N ASN A 14 -23.06 -10.44 -38.61
CA ASN A 14 -22.92 -10.87 -40.01
C ASN A 14 -21.87 -10.07 -40.80
N ARG A 15 -21.20 -9.10 -40.16
CA ARG A 15 -20.19 -8.22 -40.78
C ARG A 15 -18.75 -8.59 -40.41
N ARG A 16 -18.57 -9.45 -39.40
CA ARG A 16 -17.26 -9.91 -38.91
C ARG A 16 -17.32 -11.39 -38.53
N PRO A 17 -16.17 -12.08 -38.46
CA PRO A 17 -16.10 -13.47 -38.02
C PRO A 17 -16.76 -13.70 -36.65
N TYR A 18 -17.31 -14.91 -36.47
CA TYR A 18 -18.09 -15.27 -35.29
C TYR A 18 -17.31 -15.16 -33.97
N TRP A 19 -16.01 -15.44 -33.98
CA TRP A 19 -15.14 -15.33 -32.79
C TRP A 19 -14.98 -13.87 -32.30
N MET A 20 -15.39 -12.88 -33.09
CA MET A 20 -15.43 -11.47 -32.70
C MET A 20 -16.77 -11.06 -32.09
N LEU A 21 -17.64 -12.00 -31.72
CA LEU A 21 -18.89 -11.70 -31.02
C LEU A 21 -18.58 -10.97 -29.70
N PHE A 22 -19.38 -9.98 -29.34
CA PHE A 22 -19.17 -9.09 -28.18
C PHE A 22 -17.85 -8.31 -28.13
N LEU A 23 -16.99 -8.44 -29.13
CA LEU A 23 -15.84 -7.55 -29.29
C LEU A 23 -16.36 -6.12 -29.54
N THR A 24 -16.31 -5.26 -28.52
CA THR A 24 -16.69 -3.86 -28.64
C THR A 24 -15.60 -3.12 -29.42
N SER A 25 -15.99 -2.28 -30.37
CA SER A 25 -15.04 -1.47 -31.16
C SER A 25 -14.24 -0.48 -30.31
N LYS A 26 -14.64 -0.26 -29.05
CA LYS A 26 -13.90 0.59 -28.10
C LYS A 26 -12.65 -0.09 -27.53
N ASN A 27 -12.61 -1.43 -27.56
CA ASN A 27 -11.55 -2.19 -26.90
C ASN A 27 -10.43 -2.60 -27.87
N VAL A 28 -10.62 -2.41 -29.18
CA VAL A 28 -9.68 -2.86 -30.22
C VAL A 28 -9.46 -1.74 -31.22
N ASP A 29 -8.18 -1.43 -31.49
CA ASP A 29 -7.78 -0.32 -32.38
C ASP A 29 -8.55 -0.33 -33.71
N ASN A 30 -8.49 -1.46 -34.42
CA ASN A 30 -9.25 -1.66 -35.65
C ASN A 30 -9.50 -3.14 -35.91
N TRP A 31 -10.75 -3.58 -35.71
CA TRP A 31 -11.15 -4.98 -35.87
C TRP A 31 -10.98 -5.51 -37.31
N LYS A 32 -10.91 -4.64 -38.33
CA LYS A 32 -10.73 -5.06 -39.73
C LYS A 32 -9.38 -5.73 -39.98
N ILE A 33 -8.34 -5.34 -39.23
CA ILE A 33 -6.98 -5.90 -39.34
C ILE A 33 -7.01 -7.42 -39.22
N TYR A 34 -7.78 -7.94 -38.26
CA TYR A 34 -7.80 -9.35 -37.92
C TYR A 34 -8.65 -10.21 -38.86
N THR A 35 -9.38 -9.59 -39.79
CA THR A 35 -10.14 -10.33 -40.82
C THR A 35 -9.26 -10.72 -42.01
N LYS A 36 -8.17 -9.98 -42.26
CA LYS A 36 -7.26 -10.14 -43.40
C LYS A 36 -5.86 -10.64 -43.01
N ILE A 37 -5.67 -11.01 -41.75
CA ILE A 37 -4.35 -11.34 -41.20
C ILE A 37 -3.66 -12.54 -41.87
N HIS A 38 -4.41 -13.35 -42.63
CA HIS A 38 -3.91 -14.52 -43.36
C HIS A 38 -3.35 -14.20 -44.74
N GLU A 39 -3.58 -13.00 -45.25
CA GLU A 39 -2.93 -12.54 -46.47
C GLU A 39 -1.42 -12.41 -46.19
N PRO A 40 -0.53 -12.87 -47.08
CA PRO A 40 0.90 -13.01 -46.79
C PRO A 40 1.56 -11.68 -46.40
N GLU A 41 1.12 -10.56 -46.97
CA GLU A 41 1.61 -9.23 -46.61
C GLU A 41 1.21 -8.83 -45.18
N HIS A 42 -0.05 -9.05 -44.81
CA HIS A 42 -0.56 -8.76 -43.49
C HIS A 42 0.00 -9.72 -42.43
N GLN A 43 0.21 -10.99 -42.78
CA GLN A 43 0.86 -11.98 -41.93
C GLN A 43 2.30 -11.58 -41.63
N ARG A 44 3.07 -11.16 -42.65
CA ARG A 44 4.43 -10.64 -42.47
C ARG A 44 4.44 -9.41 -41.57
N ASN A 45 3.52 -8.46 -41.78
CA ASN A 45 3.42 -7.25 -40.96
C ASN A 45 3.08 -7.57 -39.51
N GLU A 46 2.22 -8.56 -39.27
CA GLU A 46 1.88 -9.00 -37.92
C GLU A 46 3.09 -9.61 -37.21
N MET A 47 3.86 -10.46 -37.89
CA MET A 47 5.08 -11.03 -37.34
C MET A 47 6.13 -9.95 -37.02
N LEU A 48 6.32 -8.98 -37.92
CA LEU A 48 7.22 -7.82 -37.68
C LEU A 48 6.75 -6.97 -36.49
N TYR A 49 5.45 -6.78 -36.34
CA TYR A 49 4.88 -6.05 -35.21
C TYR A 49 5.12 -6.78 -33.88
N GLN A 50 5.04 -8.12 -33.86
CA GLN A 50 5.35 -8.90 -32.66
C GLN A 50 6.83 -8.81 -32.27
N THR A 51 7.74 -8.75 -33.25
CA THR A 51 9.17 -8.47 -33.02
C THR A 51 9.39 -7.06 -32.49
N TRP A 52 8.70 -6.06 -33.05
CA TRP A 52 8.79 -4.66 -32.61
C TRP A 52 8.34 -4.47 -31.15
N LEU A 53 7.27 -5.15 -30.74
CA LEU A 53 6.81 -5.15 -29.36
C LEU A 53 7.75 -5.88 -28.39
N GLY A 54 8.70 -6.68 -28.90
CA GLY A 54 9.64 -7.45 -28.11
C GLY A 54 9.01 -8.56 -27.26
N GLY A 55 9.85 -9.18 -26.44
CA GLY A 55 9.46 -10.27 -25.52
C GLY A 55 9.30 -11.63 -26.17
N ILE A 56 9.70 -11.80 -27.44
CA ILE A 56 9.67 -13.07 -28.18
C ILE A 56 11.01 -13.26 -28.87
N ASP A 57 11.54 -14.47 -28.80
CA ASP A 57 12.81 -14.94 -29.34
C ASP A 57 12.69 -15.52 -30.76
N ARG A 58 11.51 -16.04 -31.11
CA ARG A 58 11.18 -16.65 -32.41
C ARG A 58 10.13 -15.85 -33.18
N PRO A 59 10.11 -15.92 -34.53
CA PRO A 59 9.04 -15.34 -35.31
C PRO A 59 7.69 -15.90 -34.86
N TYR A 60 6.76 -15.01 -34.50
CA TYR A 60 5.49 -15.38 -33.89
C TYR A 60 4.36 -14.62 -34.56
N SER A 61 3.25 -15.34 -34.79
CA SER A 61 2.01 -14.73 -35.22
C SER A 61 0.87 -15.08 -34.28
N ARG A 62 0.01 -14.10 -33.98
CA ARG A 62 -1.15 -14.33 -33.09
C ARG A 62 -2.12 -15.37 -33.68
N PRO A 63 -2.88 -16.09 -32.83
CA PRO A 63 -3.85 -17.06 -33.31
C PRO A 63 -4.94 -16.42 -34.18
N LYS A 64 -5.40 -17.17 -35.19
CA LYS A 64 -6.43 -16.76 -36.17
C LYS A 64 -7.71 -16.21 -35.54
N CYS A 65 -8.12 -16.75 -34.40
CA CYS A 65 -9.36 -16.39 -33.73
C CYS A 65 -9.16 -15.40 -32.58
N MET A 66 -8.08 -14.61 -32.60
CA MET A 66 -7.76 -13.65 -31.54
C MET A 66 -7.45 -12.26 -32.11
N ALA A 67 -8.17 -11.25 -31.62
CA ALA A 67 -7.89 -9.84 -31.91
C ALA A 67 -6.84 -9.29 -30.95
N HIS A 68 -6.98 -9.55 -29.65
CA HIS A 68 -6.01 -9.15 -28.63
C HIS A 68 -4.80 -10.07 -28.59
N GLN A 69 -3.73 -9.62 -27.92
CA GLN A 69 -2.61 -10.49 -27.59
C GLN A 69 -3.09 -11.63 -26.69
N PRO A 70 -2.59 -12.87 -26.86
CA PRO A 70 -2.89 -13.93 -25.91
C PRO A 70 -2.44 -13.58 -24.50
N THR A 71 -3.16 -14.09 -23.51
CA THR A 71 -2.93 -13.82 -22.08
C THR A 71 -1.49 -14.11 -21.68
N TRP A 72 -0.90 -15.23 -22.12
CA TRP A 72 0.50 -15.57 -21.81
C TRP A 72 1.49 -14.54 -22.35
N LEU A 73 1.26 -14.01 -23.56
CA LEU A 73 2.16 -13.05 -24.19
C LEU A 73 1.98 -11.65 -23.60
N ALA A 74 0.73 -11.26 -23.35
CA ALA A 74 0.39 -10.03 -22.66
C ALA A 74 1.00 -10.01 -21.23
N LYS A 75 0.88 -11.12 -20.48
CA LYS A 75 1.51 -11.32 -19.18
C LYS A 75 3.03 -11.24 -19.26
N LYS A 76 3.66 -11.92 -20.23
CA LYS A 76 5.12 -11.86 -20.43
C LYS A 76 5.60 -10.43 -20.70
N ARG A 77 4.93 -9.71 -21.61
CA ARG A 77 5.27 -8.30 -21.91
C ARG A 77 5.01 -7.37 -20.74
N PHE A 78 3.97 -7.62 -19.95
CA PHE A 78 3.70 -6.87 -18.74
C PHE A 78 4.84 -7.02 -17.73
N LEU A 79 5.34 -8.24 -17.52
CA LEU A 79 6.45 -8.52 -16.60
C LEU A 79 7.80 -7.97 -17.10
N LEU A 80 8.03 -8.01 -18.41
CA LEU A 80 9.26 -7.47 -19.02
C LEU A 80 9.26 -5.94 -19.11
N ARG A 81 8.11 -5.30 -18.91
CA ARG A 81 8.01 -3.85 -18.96
C ARG A 81 8.79 -3.27 -17.77
N LYS A 82 9.82 -2.50 -18.08
CA LYS A 82 10.58 -1.76 -17.06
C LYS A 82 9.62 -0.83 -16.30
N PRO A 83 9.78 -0.71 -14.97
CA PRO A 83 9.02 0.27 -14.20
C PRO A 83 9.32 1.67 -14.74
N LYS A 84 8.41 2.63 -14.49
CA LYS A 84 8.66 4.03 -14.88
C LYS A 84 9.72 4.69 -14.00
N LEU A 85 9.85 4.20 -12.77
CA LEU A 85 10.84 4.62 -11.79
C LEU A 85 11.97 3.59 -11.81
N ASP A 86 13.11 3.96 -12.41
CA ASP A 86 14.22 3.04 -12.66
C ASP A 86 15.26 3.03 -11.51
N ASN A 87 15.34 4.09 -10.69
CA ASN A 87 16.27 4.20 -9.56
C ASN A 87 15.53 4.71 -8.31
N ALA A 88 15.05 3.81 -7.46
CA ALA A 88 14.40 4.19 -6.21
C ALA A 88 15.46 4.59 -5.16
N GLU A 89 15.50 5.88 -4.82
CA GLU A 89 16.39 6.42 -3.80
C GLU A 89 15.83 6.18 -2.39
N THR A 90 14.58 6.57 -2.18
CA THR A 90 13.93 6.54 -0.86
C THR A 90 13.32 5.16 -0.55
N PRO A 91 13.18 4.81 0.74
CA PRO A 91 12.42 3.62 1.15
C PRO A 91 10.99 3.62 0.59
N MET A 92 10.35 4.79 0.55
CA MET A 92 9.02 4.97 -0.04
C MET A 92 8.99 4.60 -1.53
N GLU A 93 9.95 5.06 -2.32
CA GLU A 93 10.04 4.73 -3.74
C GLU A 93 10.22 3.23 -3.99
N LYS A 94 11.01 2.56 -3.15
CA LYS A 94 11.14 1.09 -3.19
C LYS A 94 9.82 0.41 -2.87
N TYR A 95 9.10 0.89 -1.85
CA TYR A 95 7.79 0.39 -1.48
C TYR A 95 6.75 0.60 -2.60
N VAL A 96 6.80 1.72 -3.33
CA VAL A 96 5.94 1.95 -4.51
C VAL A 96 6.22 0.90 -5.59
N LEU A 97 7.48 0.53 -5.84
CA LEU A 97 7.80 -0.53 -6.80
C LEU A 97 7.24 -1.89 -6.36
N GLU A 98 7.31 -2.21 -5.07
CA GLU A 98 6.72 -3.42 -4.49
C GLU A 98 5.19 -3.42 -4.57
N TRP A 99 4.57 -2.28 -4.27
CA TRP A 99 3.13 -2.06 -4.44
C TRP A 99 2.68 -2.36 -5.86
N HIS A 100 3.40 -1.84 -6.86
CA HIS A 100 3.12 -2.08 -8.26
C HIS A 100 3.28 -3.56 -8.65
N LYS A 101 4.28 -4.27 -8.11
CA LYS A 101 4.47 -5.70 -8.35
C LYS A 101 3.34 -6.54 -7.72
N ARG A 102 2.91 -6.19 -6.50
CA ARG A 102 1.93 -6.94 -5.72
C ARG A 102 0.50 -6.68 -6.19
N PHE A 103 0.09 -5.42 -6.24
CA PHE A 103 -1.31 -5.01 -6.45
C PHE A 103 -1.64 -4.59 -7.88
N ARG A 104 -0.63 -4.30 -8.70
CA ARG A 104 -0.81 -4.02 -10.13
C ARG A 104 -0.22 -5.10 -11.02
N SER A 105 -0.22 -6.35 -10.58
CA SER A 105 0.18 -7.48 -11.43
C SER A 105 -0.82 -7.70 -12.59
N PHE A 106 -0.35 -8.35 -13.66
CA PHE A 106 -1.20 -8.68 -14.81
C PHE A 106 -2.35 -9.61 -14.38
N GLU A 107 -3.59 -9.14 -14.53
CA GLU A 107 -4.80 -9.84 -14.05
C GLU A 107 -4.74 -10.20 -12.56
N GLY A 108 -4.09 -9.33 -11.76
CA GLY A 108 -4.00 -9.50 -10.32
C GLY A 108 -5.36 -9.44 -9.64
N THR A 109 -5.62 -10.37 -8.72
CA THR A 109 -6.86 -10.45 -7.94
C THR A 109 -6.73 -9.88 -6.53
N VAL A 110 -5.49 -9.75 -6.04
CA VAL A 110 -5.19 -9.29 -4.68
C VAL A 110 -5.43 -7.79 -4.60
N ARG A 111 -6.27 -7.38 -3.63
CA ARG A 111 -6.53 -5.98 -3.32
C ARG A 111 -5.60 -5.53 -2.18
N PRO A 112 -5.16 -4.27 -2.17
CA PRO A 112 -4.43 -3.71 -1.02
C PRO A 112 -5.26 -3.74 0.27
N THR A 113 -4.58 -3.73 1.41
CA THR A 113 -5.18 -3.50 2.73
C THR A 113 -4.95 -2.06 3.19
N PRO A 114 -5.74 -1.57 4.16
CA PRO A 114 -5.46 -0.30 4.83
C PRO A 114 -4.09 -0.29 5.53
N GLU A 115 -3.63 -1.41 6.08
CA GLU A 115 -2.29 -1.53 6.68
C GLU A 115 -1.15 -1.37 5.66
N ASP A 116 -1.33 -1.87 4.44
CA ASP A 116 -0.36 -1.64 3.36
C ASP A 116 -0.29 -0.13 3.04
N LEU A 117 -1.38 0.62 3.23
CA LEU A 117 -1.42 2.09 3.07
C LEU A 117 -0.80 2.82 4.27
N HIS A 118 -1.03 2.34 5.51
CA HIS A 118 -0.37 2.88 6.71
C HIS A 118 1.15 2.78 6.61
N THR A 119 1.65 1.62 6.16
CA THR A 119 3.07 1.42 5.87
C THR A 119 3.60 2.45 4.87
N ALA A 120 2.80 2.81 3.85
CA ALA A 120 3.19 3.82 2.87
C ALA A 120 3.29 5.23 3.50
N PHE A 121 2.41 5.57 4.44
CA PHE A 121 2.43 6.84 5.14
C PHE A 121 3.58 6.94 6.13
N ASP A 122 3.98 5.85 6.77
CA ASP A 122 5.10 5.82 7.71
C ASP A 122 6.46 6.03 7.03
N LEU A 123 6.59 5.63 5.77
CA LEU A 123 7.82 5.81 4.98
C LEU A 123 7.98 7.21 4.37
N VAL A 124 7.08 8.16 4.68
CA VAL A 124 7.15 9.52 4.14
C VAL A 124 8.23 10.34 4.86
N GLU A 125 9.29 10.67 4.12
CA GLU A 125 10.40 11.50 4.60
C GLU A 125 10.48 12.83 3.84
N ARG A 126 10.34 12.80 2.51
CA ARG A 126 10.45 13.98 1.63
C ARG A 126 9.05 14.43 1.16
N PRO A 127 8.87 15.71 0.79
CA PRO A 127 7.58 16.17 0.25
C PRO A 127 7.16 15.46 -1.06
N LEU A 128 8.12 14.92 -1.81
CA LEU A 128 7.83 14.08 -2.99
C LEU A 128 7.20 12.73 -2.58
N ASP A 129 7.64 12.15 -1.46
CA ASP A 129 7.12 10.87 -0.94
C ASP A 129 5.65 11.00 -0.56
N LEU A 130 5.25 12.16 -0.01
CA LEU A 130 3.84 12.46 0.28
C LEU A 130 2.98 12.42 -1.00
N SER A 131 3.52 12.88 -2.13
CA SER A 131 2.80 12.82 -3.41
C SER A 131 2.57 11.39 -3.88
N TYR A 132 3.57 10.51 -3.70
CA TYR A 132 3.40 9.07 -3.96
C TYR A 132 2.36 8.47 -3.01
N ALA A 133 2.44 8.76 -1.70
CA ALA A 133 1.49 8.25 -0.71
C ALA A 133 0.04 8.67 -1.02
N CYS A 134 -0.19 9.94 -1.36
CA CYS A 134 -1.51 10.44 -1.75
C CYS A 134 -2.04 9.78 -3.04
N GLN A 135 -1.17 9.46 -4.00
CA GLN A 135 -1.57 8.68 -5.18
C GLN A 135 -1.94 7.24 -4.82
N LEU A 136 -1.29 6.62 -3.84
CA LEU A 136 -1.68 5.30 -3.33
C LEU A 136 -3.02 5.36 -2.61
N LEU A 137 -3.27 6.39 -1.80
CA LEU A 137 -4.57 6.64 -1.17
C LEU A 137 -5.69 6.79 -2.22
N HIS A 138 -5.45 7.56 -3.28
CA HIS A 138 -6.39 7.69 -4.39
C HIS A 138 -6.72 6.33 -5.02
N GLN A 139 -5.71 5.46 -5.19
CA GLN A 139 -5.90 4.12 -5.72
C GLN A 139 -6.72 3.24 -4.76
N CYS A 140 -6.45 3.31 -3.46
CA CYS A 140 -7.21 2.59 -2.44
C CYS A 140 -8.68 2.99 -2.48
N ARG A 141 -8.99 4.29 -2.55
CA ARG A 141 -10.37 4.80 -2.58
C ARG A 141 -11.07 4.57 -3.91
N ASN A 142 -10.48 5.02 -5.03
CA ASN A 142 -11.20 5.10 -6.31
C ASN A 142 -11.02 3.87 -7.19
N VAL A 143 -9.85 3.24 -7.18
CA VAL A 143 -9.57 2.07 -8.04
C VAL A 143 -10.00 0.79 -7.33
N ASN A 144 -9.60 0.64 -6.07
CA ASN A 144 -9.82 -0.58 -5.31
C ASN A 144 -11.06 -0.53 -4.43
N ASN A 145 -11.67 0.64 -4.21
CA ASN A 145 -12.83 0.85 -3.35
C ASN A 145 -12.67 0.17 -1.97
N ILE A 146 -11.58 0.49 -1.29
CA ILE A 146 -11.26 0.00 0.05
C ILE A 146 -11.84 0.98 1.07
N ARG A 147 -12.47 0.44 2.12
CA ARG A 147 -12.85 1.22 3.29
C ARG A 147 -11.60 1.37 4.17
N LEU A 148 -11.29 2.61 4.56
CA LEU A 148 -10.16 2.93 5.42
C LEU A 148 -10.47 2.57 6.87
N ASP A 149 -9.43 2.44 7.70
CA ASP A 149 -9.56 2.17 9.13
C ASP A 149 -9.78 3.46 9.91
N GLU A 150 -10.06 3.33 11.21
CA GLU A 150 -10.31 4.47 12.10
C GLU A 150 -9.06 5.34 12.24
N ASP A 151 -7.89 4.70 12.38
CA ASP A 151 -6.62 5.38 12.63
C ASP A 151 -5.97 5.95 11.36
N THR A 152 -6.51 5.65 10.18
CA THR A 152 -5.89 6.07 8.90
C THR A 152 -5.75 7.59 8.80
N PHE A 153 -6.70 8.37 9.35
CA PHE A 153 -6.60 9.83 9.32
C PHE A 153 -5.47 10.34 10.23
N LEU A 154 -5.25 9.72 11.38
CA LEU A 154 -4.18 10.09 12.31
C LEU A 154 -2.81 9.86 11.66
N ILE A 155 -2.59 8.67 11.09
CA ILE A 155 -1.34 8.31 10.41
C ILE A 155 -1.10 9.23 9.20
N PHE A 156 -2.15 9.57 8.46
CA PHE A 156 -2.08 10.54 7.37
C PHE A 156 -1.67 11.94 7.85
N LEU A 157 -2.26 12.43 8.94
CA LEU A 157 -1.90 13.71 9.54
C LEU A 157 -0.42 13.73 9.95
N GLU A 158 0.07 12.67 10.58
CA GLU A 158 1.47 12.54 10.94
C GLU A 158 2.40 12.58 9.73
N ALA A 159 2.06 11.86 8.65
CA ALA A 159 2.82 11.90 7.40
C ALA A 159 2.86 13.31 6.78
N CYS A 160 1.76 14.07 6.87
CA CYS A 160 1.74 15.46 6.42
C CYS A 160 2.62 16.38 7.29
N LEU A 161 2.65 16.16 8.60
CA LEU A 161 3.46 16.95 9.53
C LEU A 161 4.96 16.68 9.39
N ARG A 162 5.37 15.44 9.07
CA ARG A 162 6.80 15.11 8.81
C ARG A 162 7.42 15.95 7.69
N VAL A 163 6.61 16.39 6.73
CA VAL A 163 7.04 17.19 5.58
C VAL A 163 6.57 18.64 5.63
N ASP A 164 6.07 19.11 6.79
CA ASP A 164 5.54 20.45 7.02
C ASP A 164 4.42 20.89 6.05
N ARG A 165 3.56 19.94 5.63
CA ARG A 165 2.44 20.19 4.71
C ARG A 165 1.09 20.19 5.42
N LYS A 166 0.88 21.15 6.33
CA LYS A 166 -0.39 21.34 7.05
C LYS A 166 -1.56 21.71 6.12
N ASP A 167 -1.27 22.34 4.98
CA ASP A 167 -2.23 22.70 3.94
C ASP A 167 -2.98 21.48 3.37
N VAL A 168 -2.27 20.36 3.22
CA VAL A 168 -2.84 19.10 2.72
C VAL A 168 -3.75 18.48 3.78
N ALA A 169 -3.38 18.55 5.05
CA ALA A 169 -4.18 18.05 6.16
C ALA A 169 -5.49 18.86 6.33
N SER A 170 -5.44 20.18 6.20
CA SER A 170 -6.66 21.02 6.24
C SER A 170 -7.59 20.71 5.08
N TYR A 171 -7.04 20.54 3.87
CA TYR A 171 -7.83 20.13 2.70
C TYR A 171 -8.48 18.77 2.89
N ALA A 172 -7.78 17.83 3.52
CA ALA A 172 -8.31 16.50 3.79
C ALA A 172 -9.46 16.50 4.80
N LEU A 173 -9.45 17.41 5.78
CA LEU A 173 -10.56 17.58 6.73
C LEU A 173 -11.82 18.10 6.05
N GLU A 174 -11.69 19.11 5.19
CA GLU A 174 -12.84 19.67 4.46
C GLU A 174 -13.48 18.63 3.53
N ASN A 175 -12.68 17.70 3.01
CA ASN A 175 -13.07 16.73 1.99
C ASN A 175 -13.03 15.27 2.48
N ALA A 176 -13.16 15.05 3.79
CA ALA A 176 -12.97 13.74 4.44
C ALA A 176 -13.81 12.62 3.79
N ASP A 177 -15.10 12.87 3.56
CA ASP A 177 -16.03 11.89 2.97
C ASP A 177 -15.64 11.48 1.54
N THR A 178 -15.13 12.44 0.75
CA THR A 178 -14.72 12.19 -0.64
C THR A 178 -13.43 11.36 -0.70
N LEU A 179 -12.48 11.65 0.18
CA LEU A 179 -11.21 10.92 0.30
C LEU A 179 -11.41 9.54 0.94
N GLY A 180 -12.51 9.35 1.68
CA GLY A 180 -12.89 8.09 2.30
C GLY A 180 -12.51 7.96 3.78
N PHE A 181 -12.13 9.07 4.41
CA PHE A 181 -11.93 9.14 5.86
C PHE A 181 -13.28 9.21 6.55
N TRP A 182 -13.79 8.06 6.99
CA TRP A 182 -15.10 7.97 7.63
C TRP A 182 -15.06 8.31 9.13
N TYR A 183 -13.91 8.11 9.77
CA TYR A 183 -13.65 8.50 11.14
C TYR A 183 -12.50 9.49 11.18
N VAL A 184 -12.68 10.57 11.96
CA VAL A 184 -11.67 11.60 12.18
C VAL A 184 -11.81 12.02 13.64
N ASP A 185 -10.76 11.80 14.42
CA ASP A 185 -10.74 12.17 15.83
C ASP A 185 -10.91 13.67 16.03
N GLU A 186 -11.61 14.06 17.10
CA GLU A 186 -11.92 15.45 17.40
C GLU A 186 -10.67 16.26 17.73
N ASN A 187 -9.67 15.63 18.37
CA ASN A 187 -8.38 16.26 18.66
C ASN A 187 -7.66 16.65 17.36
N CYS A 188 -7.63 15.74 16.38
CA CYS A 188 -7.06 16.01 15.06
C CYS A 188 -7.80 17.15 14.34
N ARG A 189 -9.13 17.24 14.45
CA ARG A 189 -9.92 18.35 13.88
C ARG A 189 -9.56 19.69 14.51
N LYS A 190 -9.52 19.74 15.84
CA LYS A 190 -9.20 20.97 16.59
C LYS A 190 -7.77 21.44 16.33
N TYR A 191 -6.83 20.51 16.18
CA TYR A 191 -5.43 20.84 15.84
C TYR A 191 -5.27 21.49 14.47
N VAL A 192 -5.92 20.92 13.45
CA VAL A 192 -5.76 21.41 12.08
C VAL A 192 -6.49 22.74 11.89
N THR A 193 -7.66 22.91 12.52
CA THR A 193 -8.41 24.18 12.55
C THR A 193 -7.75 25.26 13.40
N GLY A 194 -6.86 24.88 14.32
CA GLY A 194 -6.13 25.79 15.20
C GLY A 194 -6.86 26.14 16.50
N GLU A 195 -7.98 25.47 16.81
CA GLU A 195 -8.64 25.57 18.12
C GLU A 195 -7.80 24.93 19.23
N GLN A 196 -7.12 23.84 18.86
CA GLN A 196 -6.12 23.19 19.67
C GLN A 196 -4.78 23.22 18.95
N SER A 197 -3.77 22.95 19.74
CA SER A 197 -2.39 23.20 19.39
C SER A 197 -1.62 21.84 19.39
N TRP A 198 -2.19 20.79 19.98
CA TRP A 198 -1.73 19.39 19.92
C TRP A 198 -2.79 18.50 19.26
N TYR A 199 -2.37 17.38 18.67
CA TYR A 199 -3.27 16.42 18.01
C TYR A 199 -3.30 15.02 18.65
N LYS A 200 -2.24 14.62 19.36
CA LYS A 200 -2.20 13.35 20.11
C LYS A 200 -1.47 13.48 21.44
N LEU A 201 -1.89 12.66 22.40
CA LEU A 201 -1.16 12.41 23.64
C LEU A 201 -0.45 11.06 23.48
N SER A 202 0.88 11.04 23.56
CA SER A 202 1.65 9.78 23.54
C SER A 202 1.29 8.96 24.76
N ALA A 203 0.79 7.74 24.56
CA ALA A 203 0.52 6.82 25.66
C ALA A 203 1.82 6.32 26.32
N VAL A 204 2.90 6.22 25.54
CA VAL A 204 4.20 5.71 26.00
C VAL A 204 4.94 6.77 26.80
N ASP A 205 5.04 7.97 26.24
CA ASP A 205 5.89 9.01 26.81
C ASP A 205 5.09 9.98 27.70
N GLY A 206 3.76 10.05 27.52
CA GLY A 206 2.88 10.97 28.24
C GLY A 206 2.96 12.43 27.77
N LEU A 207 3.59 12.69 26.61
CA LEU A 207 3.80 14.03 26.04
C LEU A 207 2.76 14.36 24.95
N TYR A 208 2.54 15.66 24.72
CA TYR A 208 1.68 16.16 23.65
C TYR A 208 2.51 16.35 22.37
N TYR A 209 2.00 15.90 21.23
CA TYR A 209 2.61 16.16 19.93
C TYR A 209 1.86 17.27 19.18
N PRO A 210 2.55 18.15 18.43
CA PRO A 210 4.00 18.15 18.11
C PRO A 210 4.92 18.58 19.27
N GLU A 211 6.21 18.19 19.20
CA GLU A 211 7.19 18.37 20.30
C GLU A 211 7.43 19.83 20.70
N ASP A 212 7.26 20.77 19.78
CA ASP A 212 7.42 22.20 20.05
C ASP A 212 6.47 22.70 21.14
N GLU A 213 5.26 22.15 21.21
CA GLU A 213 4.27 22.54 22.21
C GLU A 213 4.42 21.84 23.55
N ASN A 214 5.07 20.69 23.53
CA ASN A 214 5.38 19.95 24.73
C ASN A 214 6.29 20.78 25.67
N VAL A 215 7.18 21.59 25.10
CA VAL A 215 8.03 22.54 25.84
C VAL A 215 7.18 23.57 26.60
N GLU A 216 6.06 24.02 26.05
CA GLU A 216 5.20 25.02 26.70
C GLU A 216 4.23 24.40 27.70
N LYS A 217 3.70 23.20 27.43
CA LYS A 217 2.60 22.61 28.22
C LYS A 217 3.02 21.59 29.27
N ASN A 218 4.14 20.88 29.10
CA ASN A 218 4.56 19.79 29.98
C ASN A 218 5.78 20.09 30.86
N THR A 219 6.25 21.33 30.91
CA THR A 219 7.27 21.77 31.90
C THR A 219 6.85 21.57 33.35
N GLY A 220 5.55 21.37 33.63
CA GLY A 220 5.03 21.01 34.95
C GLY A 220 4.83 19.50 35.20
N ARG A 221 5.14 18.63 34.23
CA ARG A 221 4.82 17.19 34.27
C ARG A 221 6.07 16.32 34.36
N THR A 222 7.06 16.73 35.16
CA THR A 222 8.16 15.85 35.58
C THR A 222 7.68 14.98 36.74
N SER A 223 7.51 13.69 36.47
CA SER A 223 7.47 12.59 37.45
C SER A 223 6.79 12.87 38.81
N ALA A 224 5.47 13.07 38.81
CA ALA A 224 4.65 12.86 40.02
C ALA A 224 4.25 11.37 40.13
N ALA A 225 5.24 10.48 40.18
CA ALA A 225 5.07 9.07 40.54
C ALA A 225 6.21 8.61 41.47
N SER A 226 6.58 9.48 42.41
CA SER A 226 7.40 9.11 43.57
C SER A 226 6.85 9.84 44.79
N SER A 227 6.54 9.05 45.82
CA SER A 227 6.31 9.42 47.22
C SER A 227 4.95 9.98 47.69
N SER A 228 4.17 9.06 48.28
CA SER A 228 3.80 9.04 49.72
C SER A 228 2.39 9.46 50.15
N SER A 229 1.62 8.47 50.65
CA SER A 229 0.87 8.45 51.92
C SER A 229 -0.04 7.20 51.92
N SER A 230 0.08 6.25 52.84
CA SER A 230 -0.30 6.43 54.24
C SER A 230 0.24 5.33 55.15
N SER A 231 0.43 5.76 56.39
CA SER A 231 1.10 5.16 57.52
C SER A 231 0.24 4.12 58.27
N GLY A 232 0.88 3.03 58.70
CA GLY A 232 0.76 2.49 60.06
C GLY A 232 -0.35 1.49 60.38
N VAL A 233 0.00 0.20 60.44
CA VAL A 233 -0.46 -0.74 61.49
C VAL A 233 0.66 -1.74 61.79
N ASP A 234 0.97 -1.87 63.08
CA ASP A 234 2.02 -2.73 63.65
C ASP A 234 1.39 -3.98 64.31
N VAL A 235 2.23 -5.00 64.53
CA VAL A 235 2.09 -6.16 65.47
C VAL A 235 1.68 -7.55 64.91
N SER A 236 2.74 -8.36 64.66
CA SER A 236 3.07 -9.71 65.18
C SER A 236 2.19 -10.95 64.94
N THR A 237 2.74 -11.96 64.24
CA THR A 237 3.23 -13.28 64.75
C THR A 237 3.19 -14.37 63.66
N GLY A 238 4.25 -15.20 63.57
CA GLY A 238 4.17 -16.52 62.93
C GLY A 238 5.29 -16.84 61.92
N ALA A 239 6.26 -17.63 62.36
CA ALA A 239 7.40 -18.10 61.59
C ALA A 239 7.05 -19.04 60.42
N ALA A 240 7.74 -18.87 59.28
CA ALA A 240 8.26 -19.96 58.46
C ALA A 240 9.34 -19.41 57.50
N ALA A 241 10.59 -19.77 57.77
CA ALA A 241 11.69 -19.55 56.86
C ALA A 241 11.57 -20.53 55.68
N THR A 242 11.48 -20.00 54.46
CA THR A 242 11.88 -20.73 53.25
C THR A 242 12.47 -19.73 52.28
N SER A 243 13.78 -19.62 52.33
CA SER A 243 14.61 -18.95 51.34
C SER A 243 14.44 -19.66 49.99
N ASN A 244 13.76 -19.01 49.05
CA ASN A 244 13.78 -19.38 47.64
C ASN A 244 14.18 -18.15 46.82
N ALA A 245 15.49 -17.88 46.84
CA ALA A 245 16.18 -17.04 45.88
C ALA A 245 16.64 -17.95 44.72
N THR A 246 15.91 -17.93 43.62
CA THR A 246 16.22 -18.59 42.34
C THR A 246 15.45 -17.82 41.26
N GLY A 247 16.04 -17.18 40.26
CA GLY A 247 17.43 -16.97 39.89
C GLY A 247 17.36 -16.03 38.68
N GLU A 248 17.87 -14.81 38.83
CA GLU A 248 18.28 -14.00 37.70
C GLU A 248 19.50 -14.71 37.12
N GLU A 249 19.29 -15.57 36.12
CA GLU A 249 20.37 -15.95 35.22
C GLU A 249 20.80 -14.65 34.53
N SER A 250 22.03 -14.21 34.83
CA SER A 250 22.63 -13.03 34.22
C SER A 250 22.51 -13.16 32.71
N LEU A 251 21.88 -12.16 32.06
CA LEU A 251 21.78 -12.09 30.60
C LEU A 251 23.13 -12.29 29.90
N ASP A 252 24.23 -11.96 30.59
CA ASP A 252 25.61 -12.19 30.14
C ASP A 252 25.97 -13.68 29.99
N ASP A 253 25.42 -14.58 30.82
CA ASP A 253 25.67 -16.03 30.72
C ASP A 253 24.87 -16.67 29.57
N GLU A 254 23.66 -16.17 29.30
CA GLU A 254 22.88 -16.57 28.11
C GLU A 254 23.55 -16.08 26.82
N ILE A 255 24.08 -14.85 26.80
CA ILE A 255 24.84 -14.31 25.66
C ILE A 255 26.11 -15.13 25.42
N ALA A 256 26.87 -15.47 26.46
CA ALA A 256 28.07 -16.28 26.35
C ALA A 256 27.78 -17.70 25.83
N LYS A 257 26.64 -18.28 26.23
CA LYS A 257 26.19 -19.59 25.77
C LYS A 257 25.77 -19.58 24.29
N LEU A 258 25.05 -18.55 23.86
CA LEU A 258 24.62 -18.38 22.46
C LEU A 258 25.81 -18.08 21.53
N GLN A 259 26.82 -17.33 22.01
CA GLN A 259 28.07 -17.10 21.27
C GLN A 259 28.88 -18.38 21.12
N ALA A 260 28.97 -19.21 22.16
CA ALA A 260 29.63 -20.51 22.07
C ALA A 260 28.93 -21.48 21.10
N GLU A 261 27.60 -21.41 21.00
CA GLU A 261 26.82 -22.24 20.08
C GLU A 261 26.95 -21.79 18.62
N LEU A 262 27.07 -20.47 18.37
CA LEU A 262 27.39 -19.92 17.06
C LEU A 262 28.81 -20.29 16.60
N ASP A 263 29.80 -20.16 17.49
CA ASP A 263 31.19 -20.55 17.18
C ASP A 263 31.34 -22.05 16.89
N ALA A 264 30.53 -22.89 17.53
CA ALA A 264 30.49 -24.33 17.27
C ALA A 264 29.87 -24.66 15.91
N LEU A 265 28.85 -23.91 15.48
CA LEU A 265 28.23 -24.05 14.17
C LEU A 265 29.14 -23.54 13.03
N GLU A 266 29.92 -22.49 13.27
CA GLU A 266 30.83 -21.93 12.26
C GLU A 266 32.09 -22.80 12.05
N LYS A 267 32.53 -23.55 13.07
CA LYS A 267 33.63 -24.54 12.95
C LYS A 267 33.17 -25.90 12.43
N GLY A 268 31.86 -26.11 12.27
CA GLY A 268 31.26 -27.32 11.72
C GLY A 268 31.02 -27.29 10.20
N LEU A 269 31.51 -26.25 9.51
CA LEU A 269 31.38 -26.01 8.07
C LEU A 269 32.78 -25.95 7.42
#